data_AF-A0A1G1I130-F1
#
_entry.id   AF-A0A1G1I130-F1
#
_cell.length_a   1.000
_cell.length_b   1.000
_cell.length_c   1.000
_cell.angle_alpha   90.00
_cell.angle_beta   90.00
_cell.angle_gamma   90.00
#
_symmetry.space_group_name_H-M   'P 1'
#
loop_
_entity.id
_entity.type
_entity.pdbx_description
1 polymer ?
#
loop_
_entity_poly.entity_id
_entity_poly.type
_entity_poly.pdbx_seq_one_letter_code
_entity_poly.pdbx_strand_id
1 'polypeptide(L)'
;MTEAQRHVLEREYGLTKDEILDAINRRFRAKVTLEGAVAEVHLGKHIQLLLDTGVIARFEVHDQDGYPDYSIWLNGKSDKALRVECKNIRNSDEAYRKGGEITAYKVETQKTRASKSDKSSRFYGYDQFEILAVCLGKKTHDWTQFVFIESKNLAKHRKYKSKMAVMHPVPLPSSPVAPPWYTALQNLIDGLA
;
A
#
# COMPACT_ATOMS: atom_id res chain seq x y z
N MET A 1 2.57 -16.50 32.08
CA MET A 1 1.80 -16.88 30.87
C MET A 1 1.72 -18.39 30.83
N THR A 2 0.52 -18.95 30.74
CA THR A 2 0.33 -20.38 30.46
C THR A 2 0.66 -20.66 28.99
N GLU A 3 0.93 -21.92 28.65
CA GLU A 3 1.29 -22.32 27.29
C GLU A 3 0.21 -21.99 26.24
N ALA A 4 -1.06 -22.01 26.67
CA ALA A 4 -2.23 -21.61 25.87
C ALA A 4 -2.30 -20.08 25.60
N GLN A 5 -1.65 -19.26 26.42
CA GLN A 5 -1.63 -17.79 26.26
C GLN A 5 -0.52 -17.30 25.31
N ARG A 6 0.40 -18.17 24.91
CA ARG A 6 1.45 -17.81 23.94
C ARG A 6 0.85 -17.57 22.56
N HIS A 7 1.44 -16.66 21.80
CA HIS A 7 1.10 -16.49 20.40
C HIS A 7 1.42 -17.76 19.60
N VAL A 8 0.69 -18.02 18.52
CA VAL A 8 0.90 -19.24 17.71
C VAL A 8 2.33 -19.36 17.20
N LEU A 9 2.92 -18.25 16.75
CA LEU A 9 4.32 -18.21 16.30
C LEU A 9 5.33 -18.43 17.42
N GLU A 10 5.01 -18.07 18.66
CA GLU A 10 5.90 -18.36 19.80
C GLU A 10 5.98 -19.87 20.06
N ARG A 11 4.85 -20.58 19.93
CA ARG A 11 4.82 -22.04 20.04
C ARG A 11 5.50 -22.71 18.85
N GLU A 12 5.23 -22.25 17.64
CA GLU A 12 5.78 -22.83 16.40
C GLU A 12 7.31 -22.74 16.34
N TYR A 13 7.87 -21.59 16.70
CA TYR A 13 9.32 -21.36 16.61
C TYR A 13 10.08 -21.59 17.91
N GLY A 14 9.40 -21.83 19.02
CA GLY A 14 10.03 -22.01 20.33
C GLY A 14 10.77 -20.76 20.83
N LEU A 15 10.36 -19.58 20.36
CA LEU A 15 10.91 -18.27 20.72
C LEU A 15 9.82 -17.43 21.37
N THR A 16 10.20 -16.55 22.29
CA THR A 16 9.30 -15.52 22.80
C THR A 16 8.99 -14.48 21.72
N LYS A 17 7.90 -13.73 21.89
CA LYS A 17 7.53 -12.61 21.01
C LYS A 17 8.68 -11.61 20.87
N ASP A 18 9.41 -11.35 21.96
CA ASP A 18 10.50 -10.36 21.97
C ASP A 18 11.70 -10.89 21.19
N GLU A 19 12.04 -12.17 21.32
CA GLU A 19 13.09 -12.82 20.52
C GLU A 19 12.74 -12.86 19.03
N ILE A 20 11.47 -13.11 18.68
CA ILE A 20 10.98 -13.08 17.30
C ILE A 20 11.09 -11.66 16.72
N LEU A 21 10.61 -10.66 17.46
CA LEU A 21 10.67 -9.25 17.04
C LEU A 21 12.12 -8.78 16.90
N ASP A 22 13.01 -9.17 17.80
CA ASP A 22 14.44 -8.92 17.72
C ASP A 22 15.08 -9.59 16.51
N ALA A 23 14.72 -10.84 16.22
CA ALA A 23 15.22 -11.58 15.07
C ALA A 23 14.83 -10.89 13.75
N ILE A 24 13.60 -10.38 13.66
CA ILE A 24 13.12 -9.55 12.55
C ILE A 24 13.91 -8.23 12.50
N ASN A 25 14.03 -7.53 13.63
CA ASN A 25 14.66 -6.22 13.72
C ASN A 25 16.14 -6.24 13.26
N ARG A 26 16.86 -7.35 13.50
CA ARG A 26 18.27 -7.50 13.09
C ARG A 26 18.45 -7.81 11.59
N ARG A 27 17.38 -8.12 10.85
CA ARG A 27 17.44 -8.55 9.44
C ARG A 27 16.76 -7.55 8.52
N PHE A 28 17.55 -6.93 7.64
CA PHE A 28 17.06 -5.93 6.69
C PHE A 28 15.86 -6.40 5.87
N ARG A 29 15.91 -7.60 5.27
CA ARG A 29 14.80 -8.11 4.44
C ARG A 29 13.54 -8.37 5.25
N ALA A 30 13.68 -8.91 6.46
CA ALA A 30 12.54 -9.18 7.34
C ALA A 30 11.86 -7.86 7.77
N LYS A 31 12.65 -6.82 8.06
CA LYS A 31 12.14 -5.47 8.29
C LYS A 31 11.34 -4.93 7.11
N VAL A 32 11.88 -5.00 5.89
CA VAL A 32 11.15 -4.52 4.69
C VAL A 32 9.82 -5.26 4.51
N THR A 33 9.78 -6.57 4.72
CA THR A 33 8.52 -7.34 4.71
C THR A 33 7.57 -6.88 5.82
N LEU A 34 8.06 -6.71 7.05
CA LEU A 34 7.26 -6.23 8.16
C LEU A 34 6.68 -4.83 7.90
N GLU A 35 7.45 -3.91 7.33
CA GLU A 35 6.98 -2.57 6.96
C GLU A 35 5.81 -2.61 5.97
N GLY A 36 5.83 -3.55 5.01
CA GLY A 36 4.71 -3.83 4.11
C GLY A 36 3.46 -4.26 4.88
N ALA A 37 3.59 -5.32 5.69
CA ALA A 37 2.51 -5.85 6.51
C ALA A 37 1.93 -4.81 7.50
N VAL A 38 2.78 -3.98 8.11
CA VAL A 38 2.35 -2.90 9.00
C VAL A 38 1.50 -1.88 8.23
N ALA A 39 1.93 -1.47 7.04
CA ALA A 39 1.14 -0.56 6.20
C ALA A 39 -0.21 -1.18 5.81
N GLU A 40 -0.24 -2.44 5.40
CA GLU A 40 -1.49 -3.15 5.06
C GLU A 40 -2.44 -3.23 6.26
N VAL A 41 -1.95 -3.54 7.47
CA VAL A 41 -2.77 -3.55 8.69
C VAL A 41 -3.36 -2.18 8.99
N HIS A 42 -2.57 -1.10 8.83
CA HIS A 42 -3.08 0.24 9.01
C HIS A 42 -4.10 0.65 7.94
N LEU A 43 -3.88 0.28 6.68
CA LEU A 43 -4.87 0.47 5.61
C LEU A 43 -6.18 -0.26 5.92
N GLY A 44 -6.11 -1.49 6.43
CA GLY A 44 -7.29 -2.24 6.85
C GLY A 44 -8.13 -1.51 7.90
N LYS A 45 -7.49 -0.78 8.82
CA LYS A 45 -8.21 0.07 9.81
C LYS A 45 -8.91 1.26 9.14
N HIS A 46 -8.30 1.88 8.13
CA HIS A 46 -8.95 2.93 7.34
C HIS A 46 -10.18 2.37 6.60
N ILE A 47 -10.07 1.20 5.99
CA ILE A 47 -11.16 0.53 5.27
C ILE A 47 -12.27 0.10 6.24
N GLN A 48 -11.93 -0.42 7.41
CA GLN A 48 -12.90 -0.78 8.45
C GLN A 48 -13.73 0.43 8.89
N LEU A 49 -13.10 1.61 9.06
CA LEU A 49 -13.83 2.83 9.40
C LEU A 49 -14.86 3.21 8.31
N LEU A 50 -14.55 2.98 7.03
CA LEU A 50 -15.50 3.19 5.94
C LEU A 50 -16.68 2.22 5.99
N LEU A 51 -16.46 0.98 6.47
CA LEU A 51 -17.52 0.01 6.68
C LEU A 51 -18.41 0.45 7.85
N ASP A 52 -17.79 0.84 8.97
CA ASP A 52 -18.48 1.27 10.19
C ASP A 52 -19.33 2.54 9.95
N THR A 53 -18.89 3.41 9.04
CA THR A 53 -19.61 4.64 8.65
C THR A 53 -20.59 4.45 7.48
N GLY A 54 -20.72 3.23 6.95
CA GLY A 54 -21.68 2.89 5.90
C GLY A 54 -21.30 3.38 4.49
N VAL A 55 -20.07 3.86 4.29
CA VAL A 55 -19.54 4.26 2.97
C VAL A 55 -19.35 3.05 2.07
N ILE A 56 -18.86 1.95 2.64
CA ILE A 56 -18.73 0.66 1.95
C ILE A 56 -19.67 -0.37 2.58
N ALA A 57 -20.14 -1.33 1.78
CA ALA A 57 -21.00 -2.42 2.22
C ALA A 57 -20.20 -3.60 2.80
N ARG A 58 -18.99 -3.85 2.28
CA ARG A 58 -18.08 -4.92 2.71
C ARG A 58 -16.68 -4.71 2.14
N PHE A 59 -15.70 -5.41 2.71
CA PHE A 59 -14.37 -5.56 2.13
C PHE A 59 -13.83 -6.97 2.33
N GLU A 60 -12.83 -7.32 1.53
CA GLU A 60 -12.06 -8.55 1.61
C GLU A 60 -10.57 -8.22 1.65
N VAL A 61 -9.81 -9.00 2.41
CA VAL A 61 -8.33 -8.94 2.48
C VAL A 61 -7.78 -10.10 1.69
N HIS A 62 -6.72 -9.86 0.92
CA HIS A 62 -6.11 -10.86 0.05
C HIS A 62 -4.64 -11.07 0.42
N ASP A 63 -4.22 -12.32 0.47
CA ASP A 63 -2.82 -12.73 0.60
C ASP A 63 -2.47 -13.65 -0.58
N GLN A 64 -2.53 -13.08 -1.79
CA GLN A 64 -2.27 -13.79 -3.04
C GLN A 64 -1.27 -13.02 -3.90
N ASP A 65 -0.19 -13.69 -4.30
CA ASP A 65 0.87 -13.09 -5.14
C ASP A 65 0.30 -12.49 -6.43
N GLY A 66 0.52 -11.18 -6.61
CA GLY A 66 0.10 -10.45 -7.80
C GLY A 66 -1.38 -10.06 -7.85
N TYR A 67 -2.16 -10.35 -6.79
CA TYR A 67 -3.51 -9.84 -6.58
C TYR A 67 -3.47 -8.65 -5.59
N PRO A 68 -4.39 -7.66 -5.70
CA PRO A 68 -4.39 -6.50 -4.81
C PRO A 68 -4.75 -6.86 -3.37
N ASP A 69 -4.17 -6.15 -2.40
CA ASP A 69 -4.27 -6.45 -0.97
C ASP A 69 -5.70 -6.39 -0.42
N TYR A 70 -6.55 -5.51 -0.98
CA TYR A 70 -7.95 -5.38 -0.58
C TYR A 70 -8.91 -5.30 -1.77
N SER A 71 -10.14 -5.75 -1.55
CA SER A 71 -11.29 -5.43 -2.40
C SER A 71 -12.38 -4.78 -1.55
N ILE A 72 -12.96 -3.67 -2.00
CA ILE A 72 -14.04 -2.94 -1.31
C ILE A 72 -15.26 -2.82 -2.20
N TRP A 73 -16.45 -2.96 -1.63
CA TRP A 73 -17.73 -2.80 -2.34
C TRP A 73 -18.46 -1.60 -1.78
N LEU A 74 -18.80 -0.65 -2.64
CA LEU A 74 -19.45 0.59 -2.23
C LEU A 74 -20.93 0.34 -1.89
N ASN A 75 -21.42 1.00 -0.85
CA ASN A 75 -22.82 0.87 -0.47
C ASN A 75 -23.74 1.49 -1.53
N GLY A 76 -24.84 0.83 -1.88
CA GLY A 76 -25.80 1.31 -2.88
C GLY A 76 -25.31 1.38 -4.33
N LYS A 77 -24.14 0.80 -4.66
CA LYS A 77 -23.61 0.72 -6.04
C LYS A 77 -23.60 -0.73 -6.56
N SER A 78 -23.21 -0.91 -7.83
CA SER A 78 -23.04 -2.23 -8.46
C SER A 78 -22.16 -3.14 -7.61
N ASP A 79 -22.34 -4.47 -7.71
CA ASP A 79 -21.50 -5.49 -7.03
C ASP A 79 -20.05 -5.59 -7.58
N LYS A 80 -19.61 -4.58 -8.34
CA LYS A 80 -18.23 -4.46 -8.80
C LYS A 80 -17.36 -3.92 -7.66
N ALA A 81 -16.37 -4.72 -7.28
CA ALA A 81 -15.35 -4.32 -6.32
C ALA A 81 -14.45 -3.20 -6.87
N LEU A 82 -14.03 -2.30 -6.00
CA LEU A 82 -12.80 -1.51 -6.19
C LEU A 82 -11.66 -2.26 -5.51
N ARG A 83 -10.62 -2.59 -6.26
CA ARG A 83 -9.43 -3.24 -5.72
C ARG A 83 -8.40 -2.19 -5.31
N VAL A 84 -7.83 -2.38 -4.13
CA VAL A 84 -6.90 -1.43 -3.50
C VAL A 84 -5.56 -2.12 -3.29
N GLU A 85 -4.50 -1.55 -3.84
CA GLU A 85 -3.11 -1.98 -3.62
C GLU A 85 -2.46 -1.07 -2.58
N CYS A 86 -1.81 -1.64 -1.59
CA CYS A 86 -1.02 -0.97 -0.57
C CYS A 86 0.46 -0.93 -0.97
N LYS A 87 1.08 0.25 -0.89
CA LYS A 87 2.53 0.42 -1.03
C LYS A 87 3.07 1.38 0.02
N ASN A 88 4.29 1.13 0.44
CA ASN A 88 5.06 2.12 1.19
C ASN A 88 5.78 3.07 0.24
N ILE A 89 5.92 4.34 0.64
CA ILE A 89 6.92 5.21 0.02
C ILE A 89 8.33 4.65 0.18
N ARG A 90 9.21 5.02 -0.75
CA ARG A 90 10.63 4.68 -0.71
C ARG A 90 11.39 5.52 0.34
N ASN A 91 12.57 5.04 0.71
CA ASN A 91 13.41 5.59 1.78
C ASN A 91 13.91 7.02 1.52
N SER A 92 14.43 7.67 2.59
CA SER A 92 15.36 8.81 2.60
C SER A 92 15.60 9.53 1.30
N ASP A 93 16.60 8.95 0.67
CA ASP A 93 17.43 9.55 -0.34
C ASP A 93 16.75 9.48 -1.71
N GLU A 94 15.68 8.69 -1.81
CA GLU A 94 14.94 8.44 -3.02
C GLU A 94 13.71 9.35 -3.10
N ALA A 95 13.92 10.67 -3.00
CA ALA A 95 12.90 11.69 -3.21
C ALA A 95 13.09 12.41 -4.56
N TYR A 96 12.07 13.09 -5.05
CA TYR A 96 12.23 14.08 -6.12
C TYR A 96 12.73 15.39 -5.50
N ARG A 97 13.70 16.03 -6.17
CA ARG A 97 14.32 17.26 -5.69
C ARG A 97 14.37 18.33 -6.78
N LYS A 98 14.24 19.58 -6.38
CA LYS A 98 14.47 20.77 -7.21
C LYS A 98 15.26 21.79 -6.39
N GLY A 99 16.42 22.23 -6.89
CA GLY A 99 17.27 23.15 -6.14
C GLY A 99 17.82 22.59 -4.81
N GLY A 100 17.93 21.26 -4.68
CA GLY A 100 18.37 20.59 -3.45
C GLY A 100 17.24 20.24 -2.47
N GLU A 101 16.10 20.91 -2.57
CA GLU A 101 14.93 20.67 -1.71
C GLU A 101 14.09 19.50 -2.19
N ILE A 102 13.50 18.75 -1.24
CA ILE A 102 12.57 17.67 -1.55
C ILE A 102 11.24 18.28 -2.00
N THR A 103 10.76 17.89 -3.17
CA THR A 103 9.48 18.35 -3.73
C THR A 103 8.39 17.28 -3.76
N ALA A 104 8.78 16.01 -3.68
CA ALA A 104 7.86 14.87 -3.58
C ALA A 104 8.59 13.62 -3.07
N TYR A 105 7.88 12.75 -2.37
CA TYR A 105 8.35 11.39 -2.12
C TYR A 105 8.17 10.52 -3.36
N LYS A 106 8.67 9.28 -3.30
CA LYS A 106 8.52 8.27 -4.37
C LYS A 106 7.77 7.07 -3.84
N VAL A 107 6.86 6.53 -4.65
CA VAL A 107 6.34 5.18 -4.49
C VAL A 107 6.76 4.33 -5.68
N GLU A 108 7.03 3.06 -5.43
CA GLU A 108 7.31 2.07 -6.48
C GLU A 108 6.10 1.16 -6.72
N THR A 109 5.64 1.13 -7.97
CA THR A 109 4.51 0.32 -8.45
C THR A 109 5.04 -0.81 -9.33
N GLN A 110 5.72 -1.75 -8.69
CA GLN A 110 6.30 -2.90 -9.35
C GLN A 110 6.15 -4.16 -8.48
N LYS A 111 5.81 -5.27 -9.13
CA LYS A 111 5.78 -6.59 -8.49
C LYS A 111 7.21 -7.05 -8.18
N THR A 112 7.37 -7.72 -7.06
CA THR A 112 8.66 -8.28 -6.63
C THR A 112 9.15 -9.42 -7.53
N ARG A 113 8.23 -10.07 -8.25
CA ARG A 113 8.50 -11.20 -9.16
C ARG A 113 8.14 -10.84 -10.61
N ALA A 114 8.91 -11.42 -11.54
CA ALA A 114 8.68 -11.35 -12.97
C ALA A 114 8.59 -12.76 -13.55
N SER A 115 7.76 -12.96 -14.57
CA SER A 115 7.80 -14.16 -15.39
C SER A 115 9.15 -14.24 -16.11
N LYS A 116 9.71 -15.44 -16.20
CA LYS A 116 10.95 -15.67 -16.96
C LYS A 116 10.76 -15.37 -18.46
N SER A 117 9.56 -15.57 -18.99
CA SER A 117 9.23 -15.41 -20.42
C SER A 117 8.78 -13.99 -20.78
N ASP A 118 8.28 -13.20 -19.82
CA ASP A 118 7.81 -11.84 -20.05
C ASP A 118 8.36 -10.86 -19.02
N LYS A 119 9.36 -10.07 -19.44
CA LYS A 119 9.95 -9.01 -18.61
C LYS A 119 8.96 -7.92 -18.22
N SER A 120 7.85 -7.76 -18.94
CA SER A 120 6.83 -6.75 -18.67
C SER A 120 5.88 -7.15 -17.54
N SER A 121 5.83 -8.43 -17.18
CA SER A 121 4.88 -8.96 -16.20
C SER A 121 5.09 -8.42 -14.78
N ARG A 122 6.28 -7.87 -14.50
CA ARG A 122 6.60 -7.21 -13.23
C ARG A 122 5.94 -5.84 -13.08
N PHE A 123 5.51 -5.21 -14.17
CA PHE A 123 4.85 -3.92 -14.12
C PHE A 123 3.35 -4.11 -14.02
N TYR A 124 2.71 -3.35 -13.14
CA TYR A 124 1.27 -3.38 -13.01
C TYR A 124 0.59 -2.81 -14.26
N GLY A 125 -0.53 -3.44 -14.65
CA GLY A 125 -1.49 -2.87 -15.59
C GLY A 125 -2.49 -1.97 -14.87
N TYR A 126 -3.11 -1.03 -15.60
CA TYR A 126 -4.13 -0.13 -15.06
C TYR A 126 -5.42 -0.83 -14.62
N ASP A 127 -5.60 -2.07 -15.04
CA ASP A 127 -6.72 -2.95 -14.78
C ASP A 127 -6.45 -3.95 -13.64
N GLN A 128 -5.30 -3.87 -12.98
CA GLN A 128 -4.95 -4.78 -11.89
C GLN A 128 -5.51 -4.35 -10.55
N PHE A 129 -5.59 -3.04 -10.30
CA PHE A 129 -6.25 -2.44 -9.15
C PHE A 129 -6.84 -1.09 -9.56
N GLU A 130 -7.89 -0.64 -8.89
CA GLU A 130 -8.52 0.66 -9.14
C GLU A 130 -7.83 1.78 -8.35
N ILE A 131 -7.35 1.47 -7.14
CA ILE A 131 -6.83 2.44 -6.18
C ILE A 131 -5.44 2.01 -5.71
N LEU A 132 -4.49 2.95 -5.69
CA LEU A 132 -3.23 2.81 -4.98
C LEU A 132 -3.31 3.59 -3.66
N ALA A 133 -3.15 2.88 -2.54
CA ALA A 133 -2.98 3.45 -1.21
C ALA A 133 -1.48 3.49 -0.87
N VAL A 134 -0.96 4.68 -0.59
CA VAL A 134 0.47 4.89 -0.32
C VAL A 134 0.67 5.29 1.14
N CYS A 135 1.27 4.40 1.93
CA CYS A 135 1.63 4.68 3.33
C CYS A 135 2.87 5.58 3.39
N LEU A 136 2.79 6.62 4.23
CA LEU A 136 3.87 7.60 4.44
C LEU A 136 4.75 7.30 5.66
N GLY A 137 4.39 6.28 6.46
CA GLY A 137 4.99 5.99 7.77
C GLY A 137 6.51 5.87 7.76
N LYS A 138 7.12 5.39 6.67
CA LYS A 138 8.58 5.31 6.52
C LYS A 138 9.30 6.66 6.57
N LYS A 139 8.62 7.76 6.24
CA LYS A 139 9.17 9.13 6.30
C LYS A 139 8.62 9.93 7.47
N THR A 140 7.36 9.71 7.83
CA THR A 140 6.66 10.51 8.84
C THR A 140 6.75 9.92 10.23
N HIS A 141 7.15 8.65 10.35
CA HIS A 141 7.04 7.83 11.56
C HIS A 141 5.60 7.63 12.05
N ASP A 142 4.61 8.03 11.24
CA ASP A 142 3.20 7.83 11.47
C ASP A 142 2.65 6.90 10.38
N TRP A 143 2.53 5.61 10.74
CA TRP A 143 2.04 4.55 9.87
C TRP A 143 0.53 4.65 9.58
N THR A 144 -0.18 5.56 10.24
CA THR A 144 -1.58 5.86 9.93
C THR A 144 -1.75 6.83 8.78
N GLN A 145 -0.69 7.51 8.34
CA GLN A 145 -0.75 8.47 7.24
C GLN A 145 -0.68 7.79 5.88
N PHE A 146 -1.73 8.03 5.08
CA PHE A 146 -1.83 7.56 3.71
C PHE A 146 -2.18 8.69 2.75
N VAL A 147 -1.80 8.52 1.50
CA VAL A 147 -2.41 9.23 0.37
C VAL A 147 -2.87 8.22 -0.68
N PHE A 148 -3.94 8.58 -1.38
CA PHE A 148 -4.67 7.71 -2.28
C PHE A 148 -4.74 8.32 -3.67
N ILE A 149 -4.67 7.49 -4.70
CA ILE A 149 -4.80 7.88 -6.11
C ILE A 149 -5.48 6.76 -6.90
N GLU A 150 -6.27 7.15 -7.90
CA GLU A 150 -6.78 6.19 -8.88
C GLU A 150 -5.68 5.72 -9.82
N SER A 151 -5.66 4.42 -10.12
CA SER A 151 -4.71 3.83 -11.06
C SER A 151 -4.64 4.55 -12.39
N LYS A 152 -5.77 5.00 -12.94
CA LYS A 152 -5.84 5.70 -14.25
C LYS A 152 -4.99 6.98 -14.30
N ASN A 153 -4.73 7.59 -13.15
CA ASN A 153 -3.95 8.83 -13.01
C ASN A 153 -2.43 8.56 -12.85
N LEU A 154 -2.02 7.30 -12.72
CA LEU A 154 -0.60 6.94 -12.65
C LEU A 154 0.07 7.03 -14.03
N ALA A 155 1.34 7.46 -14.05
CA ALA A 155 2.10 7.63 -15.27
C ALA A 155 2.32 6.31 -16.04
N LYS A 156 2.35 6.36 -17.37
CA LYS A 156 2.56 5.18 -18.24
C LYS A 156 4.03 4.76 -18.29
N HIS A 157 4.29 3.47 -18.38
CA HIS A 157 5.64 2.95 -18.61
C HIS A 157 6.16 3.41 -19.98
N ARG A 158 7.41 3.90 -20.03
CA ARG A 158 8.00 4.45 -21.25
C ARG A 158 8.01 3.42 -22.41
N LYS A 159 8.33 2.17 -22.09
CA LYS A 159 8.44 1.05 -23.06
C LYS A 159 7.15 0.23 -23.25
N TYR A 160 6.30 0.09 -22.23
CA TYR A 160 5.16 -0.83 -22.23
C TYR A 160 3.88 -0.02 -21.97
N LYS A 161 3.25 0.52 -23.02
CA LYS A 161 2.25 1.59 -22.87
C LYS A 161 0.97 1.21 -22.10
N SER A 162 0.67 -0.08 -22.01
CA SER A 162 -0.44 -0.62 -21.20
C SER A 162 -0.08 -0.83 -19.72
N LYS A 163 1.17 -0.56 -19.33
CA LYS A 163 1.69 -0.73 -17.97
C LYS A 163 1.96 0.61 -17.31
N MET A 164 1.90 0.63 -15.99
CA MET A 164 2.32 1.77 -15.16
C MET A 164 3.83 1.93 -15.17
N ALA A 165 4.30 3.18 -15.09
CA ALA A 165 5.69 3.49 -14.79
C ALA A 165 6.07 2.90 -13.42
N VAL A 166 7.36 2.62 -13.19
CA VAL A 166 7.81 2.02 -11.93
C VAL A 166 7.73 2.99 -10.76
N MET A 167 8.01 4.27 -11.01
CA MET A 167 8.13 5.29 -9.97
C MET A 167 7.12 6.40 -10.18
N HIS A 168 6.44 6.80 -9.12
CA HIS A 168 5.49 7.91 -9.12
C HIS A 168 5.81 8.93 -8.02
N PRO A 169 5.62 10.24 -8.30
CA PRO A 169 5.71 11.27 -7.28
C PRO A 169 4.53 11.16 -6.31
N VAL A 170 4.84 11.26 -5.02
CA VAL A 170 3.88 11.25 -3.92
C VAL A 170 3.95 12.60 -3.21
N PRO A 171 2.83 13.31 -3.01
CA PRO A 171 2.82 14.59 -2.31
C PRO A 171 3.46 14.52 -0.92
N LEU A 172 4.08 15.62 -0.49
CA LEU A 172 4.64 15.71 0.85
C LEU A 172 3.51 15.98 1.85
N PRO A 173 3.56 15.39 3.07
CA PRO A 173 2.59 15.69 4.13
C PRO A 173 2.53 17.18 4.50
N SER A 174 3.64 17.90 4.34
CA SER A 174 3.76 19.34 4.62
C SER A 174 3.23 20.23 3.50
N SER A 175 2.82 19.67 2.36
CA SER A 175 2.30 20.41 1.20
C SER A 175 0.81 20.17 1.04
N PRO A 176 0.03 21.14 0.53
CA PRO A 176 -1.36 20.91 0.18
C PRO A 176 -1.48 19.73 -0.79
N VAL A 177 -2.28 18.74 -0.42
CA VAL A 177 -2.63 17.61 -1.28
C VAL A 177 -3.87 17.98 -2.07
N ALA A 178 -3.81 17.83 -3.39
CA ALA A 178 -4.91 18.12 -4.31
C ALA A 178 -5.06 16.98 -5.32
N PRO A 179 -6.25 16.86 -5.97
CA PRO A 179 -6.46 15.89 -7.03
C PRO A 179 -5.31 15.89 -8.07
N PRO A 180 -4.86 14.71 -8.52
CA PRO A 180 -5.51 13.40 -8.37
C PRO A 180 -5.18 12.65 -7.07
N TRP A 181 -4.47 13.27 -6.13
CA TRP A 181 -4.15 12.68 -4.82
C TRP A 181 -5.15 13.11 -3.74
N TYR A 182 -5.42 12.22 -2.81
CA TYR A 182 -6.35 12.43 -1.70
C TYR A 182 -5.70 11.94 -0.39
N THR A 183 -5.93 12.64 0.72
CA THR A 183 -5.44 12.24 2.06
C THR A 183 -6.40 11.29 2.79
N ALA A 184 -7.62 11.12 2.26
CA ALA A 184 -8.62 10.20 2.79
C ALA A 184 -9.19 9.35 1.65
N LEU A 185 -9.36 8.05 1.91
CA LEU A 185 -9.90 7.11 0.94
C LEU A 185 -11.34 7.45 0.56
N GLN A 186 -12.14 7.92 1.52
CA GLN A 186 -13.52 8.37 1.27
C GLN A 186 -13.57 9.49 0.23
N ASN A 187 -12.73 10.53 0.35
CA ASN A 187 -12.71 11.64 -0.59
C ASN A 187 -12.40 11.19 -2.03
N LEU A 188 -11.54 10.17 -2.18
CA LEU A 188 -11.29 9.57 -3.49
C LEU A 188 -12.52 8.81 -4.00
N ILE A 189 -13.15 8.00 -3.14
CA ILE A 189 -14.36 7.23 -3.46
C ILE A 189 -15.51 8.14 -3.89
N ASP A 190 -15.70 9.27 -3.19
CA ASP A 190 -16.73 10.24 -3.50
C ASP A 190 -16.50 10.88 -4.89
N GLY A 191 -15.24 11.08 -5.28
CA GLY A 191 -14.86 11.55 -6.62
C GLY A 191 -14.96 10.50 -7.73
N LEU A 192 -15.15 9.23 -7.41
CA LEU A 192 -15.42 8.14 -8.36
C LEU A 192 -16.91 8.00 -8.72
N ALA A 193 -17.79 8.63 -7.94
CA ALA A 193 -19.24 8.63 -8.14
C ALA A 193 -19.66 9.61 -9.25
#